data_AF-A0A925S0G7-F1
#
_entry.id   AF-A0A925S0G7-F1
#
_cell.length_a   1.000
_cell.length_b   1.000
_cell.length_c   1.000
_cell.angle_alpha   90.00
_cell.angle_beta   90.00
_cell.angle_gamma   90.00
#
_symmetry.space_group_name_H-M   'P 1'
#
loop_
_entity.id
_entity.type
_entity.pdbx_description
1 polymer ?
#
loop_
_entity_poly.entity_id
_entity_poly.type
_entity_poly.pdbx_seq_one_letter_code
_entity_poly.pdbx_strand_id
1 'polypeptide(L)'
;MSKPLPSPSLRDLEHHSAFVERHIGPNDAEIAHMLRLIGHDSLDAMTDAIVPGNIKSPAPLALPEAITEVEALAKIRAIADKNEVFRSFIGQGYFGTHTPNVILRNILENPAWYTAYTPYQAEISQGRMEALINFQTMVADLTGMEIANASLLDEATAAAEAMTLAKRSAKSKSNVFFASKGLHPQTLEVLRTRADGVGI
;
A
#
# COMPACT_ATOMS: atom_id res chain seq x y z
N MET A 1 -8.37 -10.66 54.88
CA MET A 1 -9.58 -10.93 54.08
C MET A 1 -9.39 -10.26 52.73
N SER A 2 -9.07 -11.03 51.69
CA SER A 2 -8.98 -10.51 50.32
C SER A 2 -10.37 -10.15 49.83
N LYS A 3 -10.54 -8.93 49.29
CA LYS A 3 -11.76 -8.56 48.57
C LYS A 3 -11.92 -9.51 47.38
N PRO A 4 -13.13 -10.02 47.11
CA PRO A 4 -13.39 -10.76 45.87
C PRO A 4 -13.09 -9.84 44.68
N LEU A 5 -12.36 -10.36 43.70
CA LEU A 5 -12.11 -9.66 42.43
C LEU A 5 -13.47 -9.29 41.80
N PRO A 6 -13.62 -8.06 41.28
CA PRO A 6 -14.86 -7.66 40.61
C PRO A 6 -15.13 -8.63 39.45
N SER A 7 -16.37 -9.08 39.34
CA SER A 7 -16.80 -9.89 38.20
C SER A 7 -16.61 -9.09 36.90
N PRO A 8 -16.06 -9.70 35.84
CA PRO A 8 -15.82 -9.00 34.59
C PRO A 8 -17.14 -8.44 34.04
N SER A 9 -17.10 -7.22 33.52
CA SER A 9 -18.27 -6.64 32.85
C SER A 9 -18.51 -7.35 31.52
N LEU A 10 -19.73 -7.26 30.97
CA LEU A 10 -20.02 -7.80 29.64
C LEU A 10 -19.07 -7.24 28.57
N ARG A 11 -18.68 -5.96 28.70
CA ARG A 11 -17.73 -5.30 27.81
C ARG A 11 -16.31 -5.89 27.91
N ASP A 12 -15.89 -6.33 29.10
CA ASP A 12 -14.59 -6.99 29.29
C ASP A 12 -14.57 -8.39 28.67
N LEU A 13 -15.74 -9.05 28.60
CA LEU A 13 -15.91 -10.37 27.99
C LEU A 13 -16.00 -10.32 26.45
N GLU A 14 -16.24 -9.15 25.85
CA GLU A 14 -16.37 -8.97 24.40
C GLU A 14 -15.02 -8.87 23.67
N HIS A 15 -13.89 -8.82 24.40
CA HIS A 15 -12.52 -8.85 23.85
C HIS A 15 -12.28 -7.89 22.65
N HIS A 16 -12.79 -6.66 22.74
CA HIS A 16 -12.66 -5.62 21.72
C HIS A 16 -11.20 -5.33 21.28
N SER A 17 -10.21 -5.68 22.10
CA SER A 17 -8.78 -5.54 21.81
C SER A 17 -8.12 -6.75 21.12
N ALA A 18 -8.86 -7.82 20.80
CA ALA A 18 -8.29 -9.09 20.29
C ALA A 18 -7.52 -8.95 18.96
N PHE A 19 -7.74 -7.89 18.18
CA PHE A 19 -6.91 -7.61 17.00
C PHE A 19 -5.47 -7.25 17.37
N VAL A 20 -5.28 -6.46 18.42
CA VAL A 20 -3.96 -5.99 18.88
C VAL A 20 -3.07 -7.17 19.24
N GLU A 21 -3.62 -8.17 19.94
CA GLU A 21 -2.92 -9.39 20.32
C GLU A 21 -2.54 -10.29 19.14
N ARG A 22 -3.28 -10.22 18.02
CA ARG A 22 -2.93 -10.93 16.78
C ARG A 22 -1.94 -10.16 15.91
N HIS A 23 -1.93 -8.84 16.03
CA HIS A 23 -1.07 -7.96 15.25
C HIS A 23 0.32 -7.78 15.88
N ILE A 24 0.38 -7.62 17.20
CA ILE A 24 1.63 -7.48 17.96
C ILE A 24 2.17 -8.88 18.26
N GLY A 25 3.35 -9.19 17.73
CA GLY A 25 4.00 -10.49 17.94
C GLY A 25 4.43 -10.72 19.41
N PRO A 26 5.23 -9.81 20.01
CA PRO A 26 5.71 -9.99 21.38
C PRO A 26 4.59 -9.92 22.43
N ASN A 27 4.52 -10.91 23.31
CA ASN A 27 3.65 -10.87 24.49
C ASN A 27 4.32 -10.15 25.68
N ASP A 28 3.58 -9.95 26.77
CA ASP A 28 4.05 -9.22 27.96
C ASP A 28 5.36 -9.79 28.56
N ALA A 29 5.54 -11.11 28.56
CA ALA A 29 6.74 -11.74 29.10
C ALA A 29 7.96 -11.51 28.19
N GLU A 30 7.75 -11.56 26.87
CA GLU A 30 8.76 -11.27 25.85
C GLU A 30 9.15 -9.78 25.86
N ILE A 31 8.15 -8.89 25.95
CA ILE A 31 8.37 -7.44 26.11
C ILE A 31 9.21 -7.18 27.37
N ALA A 32 8.84 -7.77 28.51
CA ALA A 32 9.59 -7.60 29.76
C ALA A 32 11.02 -8.15 29.65
N HIS A 33 11.23 -9.27 28.93
CA HIS A 33 12.56 -9.81 28.67
C HIS A 33 13.40 -8.88 27.79
N MET A 34 12.84 -8.38 26.68
CA MET A 34 13.51 -7.45 25.78
C MET A 34 13.87 -6.14 26.49
N LEU A 35 12.95 -5.56 27.26
CA LEU A 35 13.16 -4.34 28.05
C LEU A 35 14.33 -4.48 29.03
N ARG A 36 14.42 -5.62 29.74
CA ARG A 36 15.55 -5.89 30.63
C ARG A 36 16.88 -5.97 29.89
N LEU A 37 16.93 -6.56 28.69
CA LEU A 37 18.15 -6.64 27.89
C LEU A 37 18.66 -5.27 27.45
N ILE A 38 17.75 -4.35 27.14
CA ILE A 38 18.09 -2.98 26.71
C ILE A 38 18.15 -1.97 27.87
N GLY A 39 17.93 -2.42 29.12
CA GLY A 39 18.10 -1.60 30.32
C GLY A 39 16.96 -0.62 30.62
N HIS A 40 15.72 -0.94 30.22
CA HIS A 40 14.54 -0.12 30.51
C HIS A 40 13.51 -0.88 31.37
N ASP A 41 12.79 -0.17 32.23
CA ASP A 41 11.81 -0.76 33.15
C ASP A 41 10.41 -0.89 32.54
N SER A 42 10.09 -0.11 31.50
CA SER A 42 8.80 -0.11 30.82
C SER A 42 8.89 0.41 29.38
N LEU A 43 7.86 0.14 28.57
CA LEU A 43 7.73 0.71 27.22
C LEU A 43 7.66 2.25 27.26
N ASP A 44 7.03 2.83 28.28
CA ASP A 44 6.96 4.28 28.46
C ASP A 44 8.35 4.86 28.73
N ALA A 45 9.12 4.26 29.65
CA ALA A 45 10.48 4.70 29.97
C ALA A 45 11.42 4.61 28.76
N MET A 46 11.29 3.54 27.97
CA MET A 46 12.02 3.39 26.71
C MET A 46 11.62 4.48 25.71
N THR A 47 10.32 4.74 25.57
CA THR A 47 9.79 5.75 24.64
C THR A 47 10.25 7.16 25.00
N ASP A 48 10.25 7.51 26.29
CA ASP A 48 10.71 8.80 26.80
C ASP A 48 12.21 9.03 26.61
N ALA A 49 12.99 7.95 26.59
CA ALA A 49 14.43 8.02 26.29
C ALA A 49 14.70 8.22 24.79
N ILE A 50 13.82 7.77 23.90
CA ILE A 50 13.99 7.82 22.43
C ILE A 50 13.38 9.07 21.81
N VAL A 51 12.16 9.43 22.20
CA VAL A 51 11.38 10.51 21.57
C VAL A 51 11.58 11.80 22.36
N PRO A 52 12.17 12.86 21.77
CA PRO A 52 12.32 14.13 22.45
C PRO A 52 10.97 14.70 22.92
N GLY A 53 10.89 15.07 24.20
CA GLY A 53 9.64 15.50 24.82
C GLY A 53 8.98 16.73 24.18
N ASN A 54 9.75 17.56 23.48
CA ASN A 54 9.24 18.74 22.78
C ASN A 54 8.45 18.41 21.49
N ILE A 55 8.59 17.19 20.96
CA ILE A 55 7.82 16.71 19.79
C ILE A 55 6.87 15.56 20.16
N LYS A 56 6.96 15.00 21.37
CA LYS A 56 6.05 13.96 21.85
C LYS A 56 4.66 14.55 22.01
N SER A 57 3.65 13.91 21.40
CA SER A 57 2.25 14.31 21.61
C SER A 57 1.86 14.13 23.09
N PRO A 58 1.32 15.15 23.76
CA PRO A 58 0.89 15.04 25.15
C PRO A 58 -0.46 14.33 25.30
N ALA A 59 -1.20 14.16 24.21
CA ALA A 59 -2.52 13.58 24.20
C ALA A 59 -2.55 12.30 23.34
N PRO A 60 -3.38 11.31 23.70
CA PRO A 60 -3.68 10.18 22.84
C PRO A 60 -4.34 10.66 21.54
N LEU A 61 -4.24 9.84 20.50
CA LEU A 61 -4.90 10.13 19.22
C LEU A 61 -6.42 10.19 19.43
N ALA A 62 -7.07 11.23 18.89
CA ALA A 62 -8.52 11.39 18.91
C ALA A 62 -9.18 10.46 17.86
N LEU A 63 -9.16 9.15 18.12
CA LEU A 63 -9.74 8.11 17.28
C LEU A 63 -10.95 7.46 17.98
N PRO A 64 -11.88 6.88 17.22
CA PRO A 64 -12.91 6.02 17.80
C PRO A 64 -12.30 4.86 18.59
N GLU A 65 -13.06 4.36 19.56
CA GLU A 65 -12.72 3.13 20.28
C GLU A 65 -12.44 1.98 19.31
N ALA A 66 -11.52 1.09 19.71
CA ALA A 66 -11.26 -0.13 18.98
C ALA A 66 -12.52 -0.99 18.90
N ILE A 67 -12.68 -1.68 17.76
CA ILE A 67 -13.76 -2.62 17.50
C ILE A 67 -13.16 -3.96 17.08
N THR A 68 -13.93 -5.02 17.23
CA THR A 68 -13.51 -6.36 16.79
C THR A 68 -13.34 -6.43 15.27
N GLU A 69 -12.60 -7.42 14.77
CA GLU A 69 -12.47 -7.65 13.31
C GLU A 69 -13.82 -7.89 12.63
N VAL A 70 -14.74 -8.59 13.32
CA VAL A 70 -16.08 -8.90 12.80
C VAL A 70 -16.88 -7.61 12.61
N GLU A 71 -16.85 -6.72 13.60
CA GLU A 71 -17.51 -5.41 13.53
C GLU A 71 -16.86 -4.51 12.48
N ALA A 72 -15.53 -4.53 12.37
CA ALA A 72 -14.81 -3.76 11.35
C ALA A 72 -15.20 -4.20 9.93
N LEU A 73 -15.26 -5.52 9.67
CA LEU A 73 -15.71 -6.06 8.39
C LEU A 73 -17.17 -5.70 8.10
N ALA A 74 -18.06 -5.82 9.08
CA ALA A 74 -19.46 -5.44 8.93
C ALA A 74 -19.61 -3.94 8.61
N LYS A 75 -18.85 -3.09 9.29
CA LYS A 75 -18.84 -1.64 9.08
C LYS A 75 -18.32 -1.26 7.69
N ILE A 76 -17.22 -1.86 7.25
CA ILE A 76 -16.67 -1.65 5.90
C ILE A 76 -17.66 -2.16 4.85
N ARG A 77 -18.32 -3.30 5.08
CA ARG A 77 -19.37 -3.82 4.19
C ARG A 77 -20.54 -2.85 4.06
N ALA A 78 -21.03 -2.32 5.17
CA ALA A 78 -22.12 -1.33 5.16
C ALA A 78 -21.75 -0.03 4.42
N ILE A 79 -20.47 0.36 4.40
CA ILE A 79 -19.98 1.47 3.57
C ILE A 79 -19.93 1.05 2.10
N ALA A 80 -19.38 -0.13 1.81
CA ALA A 80 -19.28 -0.65 0.44
C ALA A 80 -20.65 -0.86 -0.22
N ASP A 81 -21.68 -1.24 0.54
CA ASP A 81 -23.07 -1.41 0.07
C ASP A 81 -23.73 -0.10 -0.38
N LYS A 82 -23.13 1.06 -0.07
CA LYS A 82 -23.57 2.36 -0.59
C LYS A 82 -23.08 2.61 -2.02
N ASN A 83 -22.11 1.84 -2.51
CA ASN A 83 -21.63 1.96 -3.88
C ASN A 83 -22.58 1.24 -4.84
N GLU A 84 -22.84 1.86 -5.98
CA GLU A 84 -23.61 1.26 -7.07
C GLU A 84 -22.66 0.73 -8.15
N VAL A 85 -22.74 -0.57 -8.45
CA VAL A 85 -21.88 -1.20 -9.45
C VAL A 85 -22.57 -1.17 -10.82
N PHE A 86 -22.16 -0.23 -11.66
CA PHE A 86 -22.68 -0.07 -13.01
C PHE A 86 -21.89 -0.85 -14.06
N ARG A 87 -22.55 -1.14 -15.19
CA ARG A 87 -21.85 -1.41 -16.44
C ARG A 87 -21.35 -0.09 -17.02
N SER A 88 -20.12 0.27 -16.68
CA SER A 88 -19.53 1.55 -17.07
C SER A 88 -18.85 1.45 -18.43
N PHE A 89 -19.37 2.20 -19.41
CA PHE A 89 -18.77 2.37 -20.74
C PHE A 89 -18.16 3.77 -20.93
N ILE A 90 -17.69 4.37 -19.84
CA ILE A 90 -17.05 5.70 -19.85
C ILE A 90 -15.71 5.66 -20.61
N GLY A 91 -14.99 4.54 -20.52
CA GLY A 91 -13.66 4.39 -21.12
C GLY A 91 -12.62 5.21 -20.34
N GLN A 92 -11.93 6.12 -21.03
CA GLN A 92 -10.92 7.00 -20.43
C GLN A 92 -9.76 6.25 -19.73
N GLY A 93 -9.31 5.14 -20.32
CA GLY A 93 -8.19 4.35 -19.80
C GLY A 93 -8.59 3.25 -18.81
N TYR A 94 -9.85 3.19 -18.38
CA TYR A 94 -10.36 2.15 -17.49
C TYR A 94 -11.50 1.39 -18.16
N PHE A 95 -11.30 0.07 -18.29
CA PHE A 95 -12.23 -0.82 -18.98
C PHE A 95 -12.54 -2.02 -18.11
N GLY A 96 -13.81 -2.42 -18.04
CA GLY A 96 -14.20 -3.62 -17.31
C GLY A 96 -13.50 -4.85 -17.87
N THR A 97 -13.01 -5.73 -16.99
CA THR A 97 -12.32 -6.97 -17.35
C THR A 97 -12.81 -8.13 -16.50
N HIS A 98 -12.68 -9.34 -17.02
CA HIS A 98 -12.93 -10.56 -16.26
C HIS A 98 -11.60 -11.10 -15.72
N THR A 99 -11.36 -10.92 -14.42
CA THR A 99 -10.22 -11.52 -13.74
C THR A 99 -10.47 -13.03 -13.57
N PRO A 100 -9.65 -13.92 -14.17
CA PRO A 100 -9.85 -15.35 -14.01
C PRO A 100 -9.81 -15.77 -12.54
N ASN A 101 -10.80 -16.55 -12.09
CA ASN A 101 -10.92 -16.96 -10.68
C ASN A 101 -9.69 -17.68 -10.14
N VAL A 102 -8.95 -18.41 -10.99
CA VAL A 102 -7.70 -19.07 -10.60
C VAL A 102 -6.60 -18.05 -10.23
N ILE A 103 -6.56 -16.89 -10.91
CA ILE A 103 -5.62 -15.79 -10.61
C ILE A 103 -6.10 -15.06 -9.35
N LEU A 104 -7.38 -14.72 -9.28
CA LEU A 104 -7.97 -14.05 -8.11
C LEU A 104 -7.67 -14.83 -6.82
N ARG A 105 -7.98 -16.13 -6.81
CA ARG A 105 -7.86 -16.95 -5.60
C ARG A 105 -6.41 -17.27 -5.22
N ASN A 106 -5.56 -17.59 -6.18
CA ASN A 106 -4.24 -18.16 -5.89
C ASN A 106 -3.10 -17.12 -5.91
N ILE A 107 -3.36 -15.91 -6.39
CA ILE A 107 -2.39 -14.80 -6.43
C ILE A 107 -2.90 -13.64 -5.58
N LEU A 108 -4.02 -13.00 -5.95
CA LEU A 108 -4.47 -11.77 -5.29
C LEU A 108 -4.93 -12.01 -3.84
N GLU A 109 -5.61 -13.12 -3.57
CA GLU A 109 -6.09 -13.51 -2.23
C GLU A 109 -5.09 -14.40 -1.46
N ASN A 110 -3.87 -14.59 -1.96
CA ASN A 110 -2.87 -15.48 -1.36
C ASN A 110 -1.69 -14.70 -0.75
N PRO A 111 -1.51 -14.73 0.60
CA PRO A 111 -0.44 -13.99 1.26
C PRO A 111 0.97 -14.40 0.83
N ALA A 112 1.16 -15.60 0.29
CA ALA A 112 2.45 -16.01 -0.25
C ALA A 112 2.92 -15.13 -1.44
N TRP A 113 1.98 -14.47 -2.13
CA TRP A 113 2.27 -13.60 -3.27
C TRP A 113 2.34 -12.11 -2.90
N TYR A 114 1.60 -11.64 -1.88
CA TYR A 114 1.50 -10.22 -1.56
C TYR A 114 2.22 -9.76 -0.28
N THR A 115 2.74 -10.67 0.54
CA THR A 115 3.44 -10.29 1.79
C THR A 115 4.94 -10.04 1.59
N ALA A 116 5.56 -10.69 0.60
CA ALA A 116 6.95 -10.43 0.25
C ALA A 116 7.12 -9.05 -0.39
N TYR A 117 8.26 -8.41 -0.14
CA TYR A 117 8.60 -7.10 -0.72
C TYR A 117 9.48 -7.24 -1.98
N THR A 118 10.08 -6.14 -2.41
CA THR A 118 11.00 -6.04 -3.54
C THR A 118 12.01 -7.21 -3.54
N PRO A 119 12.26 -7.86 -4.70
CA PRO A 119 13.16 -9.00 -4.81
C PRO A 119 14.65 -8.60 -4.73
N TYR A 120 15.08 -8.05 -3.60
CA TYR A 120 16.50 -7.72 -3.35
C TYR A 120 17.38 -8.98 -3.25
N GLN A 121 16.83 -10.08 -2.73
CA GLN A 121 17.48 -11.39 -2.66
C GLN A 121 16.92 -12.30 -3.75
N ALA A 122 17.59 -12.33 -4.90
CA ALA A 122 17.07 -12.98 -6.10
C ALA A 122 16.87 -14.49 -5.91
N GLU A 123 17.76 -15.16 -5.19
CA GLU A 123 17.79 -16.63 -5.01
C GLU A 123 16.52 -17.16 -4.34
N ILE A 124 15.93 -16.38 -3.44
CA ILE A 124 14.69 -16.71 -2.73
C ILE A 124 13.46 -16.01 -3.33
N SER A 125 13.61 -15.43 -4.51
CA SER A 125 12.59 -14.58 -5.16
C SER A 125 12.27 -14.97 -6.60
N GLN A 126 12.82 -16.09 -7.08
CA GLN A 126 12.74 -16.51 -8.47
C GLN A 126 11.30 -16.59 -8.99
N GLY A 127 10.34 -17.10 -8.21
CA GLY A 127 8.95 -17.24 -8.65
C GLY A 127 8.29 -15.92 -9.08
N ARG A 128 8.44 -14.84 -8.30
CA ARG A 128 7.88 -13.52 -8.68
C ARG A 128 8.72 -12.82 -9.75
N MET A 129 10.04 -13.03 -9.75
CA MET A 129 10.92 -12.48 -10.79
C MET A 129 10.58 -13.06 -12.16
N GLU A 130 10.31 -14.36 -12.24
CA GLU A 130 9.87 -15.02 -13.47
C GLU A 130 8.56 -14.42 -13.99
N ALA A 131 7.57 -14.22 -13.11
CA ALA A 131 6.32 -13.54 -13.47
C ALA A 131 6.54 -12.12 -14.00
N LEU A 132 7.51 -11.38 -13.45
CA LEU A 132 7.87 -10.04 -13.93
C LEU A 132 8.59 -10.08 -15.29
N ILE A 133 9.41 -11.10 -15.56
CA ILE A 133 9.99 -11.32 -16.90
C ILE A 133 8.87 -11.63 -17.89
N ASN A 134 7.90 -12.48 -17.53
CA ASN A 134 6.75 -12.75 -18.39
C ASN A 134 5.95 -11.46 -18.69
N PHE A 135 5.79 -10.56 -17.71
CA PHE A 135 5.20 -9.25 -17.93
C PHE A 135 6.01 -8.40 -18.92
N GLN A 136 7.34 -8.34 -18.75
CA GLN A 136 8.23 -7.61 -19.66
C GLN A 136 8.17 -8.14 -21.09
N THR A 137 8.25 -9.46 -21.25
CA THR A 137 8.13 -10.12 -22.55
C THR A 137 6.79 -9.85 -23.19
N MET A 138 5.68 -9.98 -22.44
CA MET A 138 4.34 -9.67 -22.94
C MET A 138 4.23 -8.21 -23.43
N VAL A 139 4.76 -7.24 -22.68
CA VAL A 139 4.74 -5.83 -23.09
C VAL A 139 5.63 -5.60 -24.32
N ALA A 140 6.84 -6.16 -24.36
CA ALA A 140 7.74 -6.06 -25.50
C ALA A 140 7.12 -6.66 -26.77
N ASP A 141 6.54 -7.86 -26.69
CA ASP A 141 5.90 -8.54 -27.81
C ASP A 141 4.68 -7.77 -28.34
N LEU A 142 3.82 -7.26 -27.46
CA LEU A 142 2.62 -6.50 -27.86
C LEU A 142 2.95 -5.12 -28.45
N THR A 143 4.00 -4.48 -27.97
CA THR A 143 4.40 -3.13 -28.44
C THR A 143 5.39 -3.16 -29.59
N GLY A 144 6.04 -4.30 -29.84
CA GLY A 144 7.15 -4.44 -30.79
C GLY A 144 8.43 -3.71 -30.37
N MET A 145 8.54 -3.33 -29.08
CA MET A 145 9.71 -2.64 -28.54
C MET A 145 10.76 -3.64 -28.04
N GLU A 146 12.03 -3.24 -28.07
CA GLU A 146 13.15 -4.12 -27.70
C GLU A 146 13.20 -4.44 -26.19
N ILE A 147 12.74 -3.51 -25.35
CA ILE A 147 12.79 -3.64 -23.89
C ILE A 147 11.52 -3.08 -23.23
N ALA A 148 11.15 -3.69 -22.10
CA ALA A 148 10.12 -3.20 -21.19
C ALA A 148 10.61 -3.30 -19.75
N ASN A 149 10.10 -2.44 -18.87
CA ASN A 149 10.41 -2.51 -17.44
C ASN A 149 9.38 -3.39 -16.69
N ALA A 150 9.57 -3.56 -15.38
CA ALA A 150 8.71 -4.38 -14.52
C ALA A 150 7.47 -3.64 -13.97
N SER A 151 6.90 -2.70 -14.74
CA SER A 151 5.78 -1.78 -14.43
C SER A 151 6.17 -0.34 -14.02
N LEU A 152 5.18 0.55 -14.11
CA LEU A 152 5.14 1.88 -13.49
C LEU A 152 3.81 2.01 -12.70
N LEU A 153 3.53 3.19 -12.15
CA LEU A 153 2.37 3.40 -11.27
C LEU A 153 1.03 3.38 -12.04
N ASP A 154 0.93 4.16 -13.11
CA ASP A 154 -0.25 4.26 -13.98
C ASP A 154 0.13 4.79 -15.39
N GLU A 155 -0.83 4.85 -16.31
CA GLU A 155 -0.61 5.35 -17.68
C GLU A 155 -0.11 6.82 -17.70
N ALA A 156 -0.72 7.68 -16.90
CA ALA A 156 -0.49 9.12 -16.93
C ALA A 156 0.94 9.46 -16.44
N THR A 157 1.38 8.81 -15.38
CA THR A 157 2.74 8.92 -14.85
C THR A 157 3.76 8.24 -15.78
N ALA A 158 3.41 7.12 -16.41
CA ALA A 158 4.27 6.51 -17.43
C ALA A 158 4.49 7.44 -18.64
N ALA A 159 3.46 8.16 -19.09
CA ALA A 159 3.59 9.17 -20.14
C ALA A 159 4.51 10.33 -19.72
N ALA A 160 4.43 10.76 -18.45
CA ALA A 160 5.33 11.79 -17.92
C ALA A 160 6.80 11.32 -17.77
N GLU A 161 7.02 10.05 -17.39
CA GLU A 161 8.35 9.45 -17.42
C GLU A 161 8.88 9.36 -18.85
N ALA A 162 8.05 9.01 -19.83
CA ALA A 162 8.42 9.02 -21.24
C ALA A 162 8.78 10.43 -21.75
N MET A 163 8.03 11.46 -21.35
CA MET A 163 8.38 12.86 -21.62
C MET A 163 9.75 13.23 -21.03
N THR A 164 10.00 12.83 -19.79
CA THR A 164 11.28 13.10 -19.11
C THR A 164 12.44 12.35 -19.76
N LEU A 165 12.24 11.10 -20.15
CA LEU A 165 13.21 10.30 -20.90
C LEU A 165 13.52 10.97 -22.25
N ALA A 166 12.50 11.36 -23.00
CA ALA A 166 12.65 12.04 -24.29
C ALA A 166 13.44 13.36 -24.13
N LYS A 167 13.14 14.16 -23.10
CA LYS A 167 13.88 15.40 -22.81
C LYS A 167 15.36 15.15 -22.53
N ARG A 168 15.69 14.09 -21.79
CA ARG A 168 17.08 13.73 -21.44
C ARG A 168 17.85 13.15 -22.63
N SER A 169 17.18 12.38 -23.49
CA SER A 169 17.79 11.73 -24.65
C SER A 169 17.88 12.64 -25.88
N ALA A 170 17.04 13.68 -25.96
CA ALA A 170 17.03 14.61 -27.08
C ALA A 170 18.28 15.51 -27.10
N LYS A 171 18.87 15.69 -28.29
CA LYS A 171 19.95 16.67 -28.52
C LYS A 171 19.44 18.12 -28.68
N SER A 172 18.12 18.31 -28.75
CA SER A 172 17.49 19.61 -28.94
C SER A 172 17.52 20.44 -27.66
N LYS A 173 17.73 21.75 -27.80
CA LYS A 173 17.61 22.71 -26.70
C LYS A 173 16.16 23.11 -26.40
N SER A 174 15.19 22.68 -27.23
CA SER A 174 13.78 23.00 -27.02
C SER A 174 13.28 22.47 -25.69
N ASN A 175 12.50 23.28 -24.98
CA ASN A 175 11.75 22.85 -23.81
C ASN A 175 10.34 22.38 -24.16
N VAL A 176 9.86 22.60 -25.38
CA VAL A 176 8.48 22.24 -25.76
C VAL A 176 8.34 20.73 -25.96
N PHE A 177 7.40 20.12 -25.23
CA PHE A 177 6.91 18.77 -25.48
C PHE A 177 5.51 18.79 -26.11
N PHE A 178 5.30 18.05 -27.20
CA PHE A 178 4.01 17.97 -27.85
C PHE A 178 3.17 16.82 -27.28
N ALA A 179 1.97 17.14 -26.80
CA ALA A 179 0.98 16.16 -26.37
C ALA A 179 -0.28 16.28 -27.24
N SER A 180 -0.74 15.15 -27.80
CA SER A 180 -1.96 15.13 -28.62
C SER A 180 -3.20 15.46 -27.80
N LYS A 181 -4.10 16.28 -28.34
CA LYS A 181 -5.42 16.55 -27.73
C LYS A 181 -6.32 15.32 -27.62
N GLY A 182 -5.96 14.21 -28.28
CA GLY A 182 -6.70 12.95 -28.23
C GLY A 182 -6.28 12.02 -27.07
N LEU A 183 -5.28 12.40 -26.27
CA LEU A 183 -4.94 11.69 -25.04
C LEU A 183 -6.06 11.81 -24.01
N HIS A 184 -6.07 10.88 -23.05
CA HIS A 184 -6.98 10.97 -21.92
C HIS A 184 -6.75 12.26 -21.11
N PRO A 185 -7.83 12.90 -20.61
CA PRO A 185 -7.74 14.20 -19.94
C PRO A 185 -6.84 14.15 -18.70
N GLN A 186 -6.89 13.06 -17.92
CA GLN A 186 -6.01 12.86 -16.78
C GLN A 186 -4.54 12.71 -17.18
N THR A 187 -4.25 12.09 -18.32
CA THR A 187 -2.89 11.96 -18.85
C THR A 187 -2.33 13.33 -19.25
N LEU A 188 -3.15 14.18 -19.89
CA LEU A 188 -2.79 15.56 -20.21
C LEU A 188 -2.53 16.41 -18.96
N GLU A 189 -3.35 16.24 -17.93
CA GLU A 189 -3.21 16.98 -16.67
C GLU A 189 -1.92 16.61 -15.95
N VAL A 190 -1.62 15.31 -15.80
CA VAL A 190 -0.37 14.85 -15.18
C VAL A 190 0.86 15.29 -16.00
N LEU A 191 0.79 15.24 -17.33
CA LEU A 191 1.86 15.74 -18.19
C LEU A 191 2.13 17.24 -17.93
N ARG A 192 1.09 18.08 -17.86
CA ARG A 192 1.24 19.51 -17.55
C ARG A 192 1.87 19.72 -16.18
N THR A 193 1.32 19.10 -15.13
CA THR A 193 1.85 19.23 -13.77
C THR A 193 3.31 18.82 -13.67
N ARG A 194 3.70 17.76 -14.37
CA ARG A 194 5.08 17.28 -14.38
C ARG A 194 5.99 18.20 -15.19
N ALA A 195 5.52 18.70 -16.34
CA ALA A 195 6.25 19.62 -17.20
C ALA A 195 6.57 20.94 -16.47
N ASP A 196 5.59 21.50 -15.75
CA ASP A 196 5.75 22.72 -14.95
C ASP A 196 6.90 22.59 -13.93
N GLY A 197 7.03 21.42 -13.30
CA GLY A 197 8.08 21.14 -12.31
C GLY A 197 9.50 21.02 -12.88
N VAL A 198 9.65 20.82 -14.20
CA VAL A 198 10.95 20.63 -14.86
C VAL A 198 11.23 21.64 -15.98
N GLY A 199 10.36 22.63 -16.15
CA GLY A 199 10.52 23.71 -17.13
C GLY A 199 10.38 23.26 -18.59
N ILE A 200 9.47 22.32 -18.86
CA ILE A 200 9.07 21.85 -20.20
C ILE A 200 7.80 22.58 -20.63
#